data_AF-A0A7H0LQM9-F1
#
_entry.id   AF-A0A7H0LQM9-F1
#
_cell.length_a   1.000
_cell.length_b   1.000
_cell.length_c   1.000
_cell.angle_alpha   90.00
_cell.angle_beta   90.00
_cell.angle_gamma   90.00
#
_symmetry.space_group_name_H-M   'P 1'
#
loop_
_entity.id
_entity.type
_entity.pdbx_description
1 polymer ?
#
loop_
_entity_poly.entity_id
_entity_poly.type
_entity_poly.pdbx_seq_one_letter_code
_entity_poly.pdbx_strand_id
1 'polypeptide(L)'
;MGQDTPVAAATPAVIFLDQGGAWTDATRSDFYSRDQGSQMIPYAWLAALKTTDGQPFLGDQLARYGYLPNPGADLPVGFTKAGPAGQEMAGMTCAACHTRQISVGTQQYRVDGGPALVDFQALLSDMLDAVDRVRATNATFAAFAAEILGANAPKKKVTQLRQDVDLWFLRENALRTGAYPTPLWGVGRLDAVSMIFDRLAGLDLGKPPSYLIPGNIKLADAPVRYPFLWNAPKQDYTQWPGFAANGSDIYGLARNTGEVVGVFGKFRPRKSFFHLFGVDFLNKGTPNATSVQFDGLLKLEDLVKQIGAPKWPFAIDQALAARGQAIFNLPDSQGGCVSCHGVTPGVKRIPGQSTWATPLLDVGTDTRQYDILARESDPGVLKGAHIPFLTKPIPNPATTFSLLGVAVGGAILQSGSWVPAIWRDRGAKASLALSPEVQAPTPSNDVKQALDDSFNEAAAAPADGKHRYESRVLFGIWATAPYLHNGSVATLADLLKPASQRAASFKVGAAYDIQAVGLAAVQPGLNSDRVTTGCDNLNSGNSRCGHEFGTTLSDADRRALLEYLKML
;
A
#
# COMPACT_ATOMS: atom_id res chain seq x y z
N MET A 1 21.01 36.57 -39.66
CA MET A 1 19.98 36.20 -38.66
C MET A 1 19.98 34.68 -38.57
N GLY A 2 20.78 34.12 -37.66
CA GLY A 2 20.74 32.68 -37.38
C GLY A 2 19.66 32.46 -36.34
N GLN A 3 18.61 31.70 -36.70
CA GLN A 3 17.64 31.23 -35.73
C GLN A 3 18.24 30.02 -35.02
N ASP A 4 18.67 30.22 -33.78
CA ASP A 4 19.02 29.14 -32.87
C ASP A 4 17.74 28.36 -32.54
N THR A 5 17.57 27.22 -33.19
CA THR A 5 16.64 26.18 -32.76
C THR A 5 17.02 25.75 -31.34
N PRO A 6 16.12 25.83 -30.35
CA PRO A 6 16.44 25.35 -29.01
C PRO A 6 16.63 23.84 -29.09
N VAL A 7 17.85 23.39 -28.88
CA VAL A 7 18.16 21.98 -28.67
C VAL A 7 17.38 21.55 -27.43
N ALA A 8 16.38 20.68 -27.61
CA ALA A 8 15.67 20.07 -26.50
C ALA A 8 16.71 19.38 -25.60
N ALA A 9 16.91 19.91 -24.40
CA ALA A 9 17.83 19.31 -23.45
C ALA A 9 17.42 17.86 -23.21
N ALA A 10 18.31 16.92 -23.51
CA ALA A 10 18.06 15.50 -23.27
C ALA A 10 17.75 15.29 -21.78
N THR A 11 16.60 14.69 -21.47
CA THR A 11 16.24 14.34 -20.10
C THR A 11 17.36 13.45 -19.53
N PRO A 12 17.98 13.81 -18.40
CA PRO A 12 19.06 13.01 -17.84
C PRO A 12 18.56 11.60 -17.52
N ALA A 13 19.41 10.61 -17.79
CA ALA A 13 19.09 9.21 -17.54
C ALA A 13 18.79 8.97 -16.04
N VAL A 14 17.79 8.15 -15.74
CA VAL A 14 17.44 7.80 -14.36
C VAL A 14 18.53 6.92 -13.76
N ILE A 15 19.04 7.29 -12.58
CA ILE A 15 19.99 6.48 -11.82
C ILE A 15 19.20 5.56 -10.90
N PHE A 16 19.33 4.25 -11.08
CA PHE A 16 18.79 3.26 -10.14
C PHE A 16 19.75 3.13 -8.95
N LEU A 17 19.26 3.32 -7.73
CA LEU A 17 20.11 3.25 -6.53
C LEU A 17 20.57 1.82 -6.25
N ASP A 18 21.76 1.70 -5.65
CA ASP A 18 22.26 0.43 -5.15
C ASP A 18 21.41 -0.03 -3.96
N GLN A 19 20.66 -1.11 -4.19
CA GLN A 19 19.79 -1.78 -3.22
C GLN A 19 20.24 -3.23 -2.98
N GLY A 20 21.55 -3.47 -3.10
CA GLY A 20 22.17 -4.76 -2.85
C GLY A 20 22.22 -5.68 -4.07
N GLY A 21 23.18 -6.61 -4.06
CA GLY A 21 23.49 -7.46 -5.21
C GLY A 21 22.40 -8.47 -5.60
N ALA A 22 21.40 -8.71 -4.74
CA ALA A 22 20.23 -9.52 -5.08
C ALA A 22 19.17 -8.73 -5.90
N TRP A 23 19.23 -7.40 -5.89
CA TRP A 23 18.28 -6.53 -6.59
C TRP A 23 18.74 -6.21 -8.02
N THR A 24 18.67 -7.23 -8.88
CA THR A 24 19.01 -7.17 -10.31
C THR A 24 17.91 -6.51 -11.15
N ASP A 25 18.22 -6.22 -12.42
CA ASP A 25 17.21 -5.74 -13.39
C ASP A 25 16.06 -6.73 -13.60
N ALA A 26 16.34 -8.04 -13.54
CA ALA A 26 15.32 -9.07 -13.70
C ALA A 26 14.36 -9.10 -12.49
N THR A 27 14.88 -9.03 -11.27
CA THR A 27 14.03 -8.99 -10.06
C THR A 27 13.25 -7.68 -9.96
N ARG A 28 13.83 -6.56 -10.41
CA ARG A 28 13.12 -5.28 -10.53
C ARG A 28 11.98 -5.34 -11.54
N SER A 29 12.25 -5.82 -12.76
CA SER A 29 11.24 -5.95 -13.82
C SER A 29 10.06 -6.83 -13.38
N ASP A 30 10.38 -7.93 -12.67
CA ASP A 30 9.39 -8.80 -12.06
C ASP A 30 8.53 -8.03 -11.02
N PHE A 31 9.16 -7.35 -10.06
CA PHE A 31 8.45 -6.58 -9.03
C PHE A 31 7.53 -5.51 -9.62
N TYR A 32 7.94 -4.84 -10.69
CA TYR A 32 7.15 -3.80 -11.36
C TYR A 32 5.84 -4.31 -11.95
N SER A 33 5.77 -5.59 -12.33
CA SER A 33 4.67 -6.13 -13.13
C SER A 33 4.09 -7.45 -12.61
N ARG A 34 4.51 -7.92 -11.43
CA ARG A 34 4.01 -9.16 -10.83
C ARG A 34 2.54 -9.01 -10.46
N ASP A 35 1.70 -9.78 -11.15
CA ASP A 35 0.25 -9.82 -10.86
C ASP A 35 -0.01 -10.35 -9.44
N GLN A 36 -0.82 -9.60 -8.71
CA GLN A 36 -1.30 -9.93 -7.36
C GLN A 36 -2.81 -10.20 -7.32
N GLY A 37 -3.51 -10.09 -8.46
CA GLY A 37 -4.94 -10.32 -8.54
C GLY A 37 -5.81 -9.07 -8.46
N SER A 38 -5.22 -7.89 -8.59
CA SER A 38 -5.95 -6.62 -8.62
C SER A 38 -6.77 -6.47 -9.91
N GLN A 39 -8.03 -6.07 -9.79
CA GLN A 39 -8.97 -5.90 -10.90
C GLN A 39 -9.69 -4.54 -10.79
N MET A 40 -8.96 -3.46 -11.09
CA MET A 40 -9.47 -2.09 -10.97
C MET A 40 -10.57 -1.78 -11.99
N ILE A 41 -10.31 -2.08 -13.27
CA ILE A 41 -11.21 -1.81 -14.39
C ILE A 41 -10.85 -2.74 -15.56
N PRO A 42 -11.80 -3.18 -16.40
CA PRO A 42 -11.44 -3.87 -17.64
C PRO A 42 -10.48 -3.03 -18.48
N TYR A 43 -9.37 -3.63 -18.93
CA TYR A 43 -8.31 -2.91 -19.63
C TYR A 43 -8.83 -2.24 -20.91
N ALA A 44 -9.67 -2.93 -21.67
CA ALA A 44 -10.28 -2.38 -22.88
C ALA A 44 -11.11 -1.11 -22.60
N TRP A 45 -11.73 -1.00 -21.41
CA TRP A 45 -12.45 0.20 -21.03
C TRP A 45 -11.46 1.33 -20.75
N LEU A 46 -10.45 1.08 -19.92
CA LEU A 46 -9.43 2.07 -19.58
C LEU A 46 -8.72 2.62 -20.81
N ALA A 47 -8.39 1.75 -21.77
CA ALA A 47 -7.76 2.12 -23.04
C ALA A 47 -8.69 2.98 -23.94
N ALA A 48 -10.00 2.79 -23.87
CA ALA A 48 -11.00 3.56 -24.62
C ALA A 48 -11.40 4.89 -23.94
N LEU A 49 -11.05 5.08 -22.67
CA LEU A 49 -11.33 6.32 -21.95
C LEU A 49 -10.49 7.49 -22.48
N LYS A 50 -11.04 8.69 -22.33
CA LYS A 50 -10.40 9.95 -22.69
C LYS A 50 -10.37 10.93 -21.52
N THR A 51 -9.32 11.73 -21.45
CA THR A 51 -9.22 12.91 -20.58
C THR A 51 -10.22 13.99 -21.03
N THR A 52 -10.37 15.04 -20.24
CA THR A 52 -11.33 16.14 -20.50
C THR A 52 -11.02 16.94 -21.76
N ASP A 53 -9.76 16.99 -22.17
CA ASP A 53 -9.28 17.57 -23.44
C ASP A 53 -9.34 16.60 -24.63
N GLY A 54 -9.86 15.39 -24.42
CA GLY A 54 -10.09 14.39 -25.47
C GLY A 54 -8.90 13.50 -25.82
N GLN A 55 -7.76 13.64 -25.12
CA GLN A 55 -6.60 12.76 -25.28
C GLN A 55 -6.89 11.35 -24.71
N PRO A 56 -6.19 10.29 -25.17
CA PRO A 56 -6.30 8.97 -24.56
C PRO A 56 -5.95 9.01 -23.07
N PHE A 57 -6.75 8.37 -22.22
CA PHE A 57 -6.54 8.40 -20.76
C PHE A 57 -5.18 7.82 -20.34
N LEU A 58 -4.67 6.85 -21.11
CA LEU A 58 -3.35 6.23 -20.91
C LEU A 58 -2.23 6.91 -21.74
N GLY A 59 -2.50 8.03 -22.42
CA GLY A 59 -1.59 8.63 -23.40
C GLY A 59 -0.24 9.10 -22.83
N ASP A 60 -0.20 9.47 -21.56
CA ASP A 60 1.01 9.86 -20.81
C ASP A 60 1.51 8.73 -19.87
N GLN A 61 0.97 7.51 -20.01
CA GLN A 61 1.19 6.39 -19.09
C GLN A 61 0.95 6.75 -17.61
N LEU A 62 -0.05 7.60 -17.35
CA LEU A 62 -0.44 8.06 -16.01
C LEU A 62 0.64 8.90 -15.30
N ALA A 63 1.62 9.43 -16.04
CA ALA A 63 2.68 10.28 -15.50
C ALA A 63 2.13 11.55 -14.81
N ARG A 64 0.98 12.07 -15.24
CA ARG A 64 0.28 13.18 -14.57
C ARG A 64 -0.10 12.92 -13.10
N TYR A 65 -0.19 11.65 -12.69
CA TYR A 65 -0.41 11.26 -11.28
C TYR A 65 0.87 10.77 -10.60
N GLY A 66 2.03 10.90 -11.23
CA GLY A 66 3.33 10.57 -10.66
C GLY A 66 3.76 9.12 -10.87
N TYR A 67 2.96 8.33 -11.62
CA TYR A 67 3.34 6.97 -11.96
C TYR A 67 4.50 6.95 -12.94
N LEU A 68 5.37 5.96 -12.76
CA LEU A 68 6.69 5.97 -13.36
C LEU A 68 6.72 5.11 -14.62
N PRO A 69 7.48 5.49 -15.67
CA PRO A 69 7.66 4.64 -16.85
C PRO A 69 8.19 3.26 -16.48
N ASN A 70 7.65 2.22 -17.14
CA ASN A 70 8.06 0.83 -16.99
C ASN A 70 8.73 0.35 -18.30
N PRO A 71 10.07 0.29 -18.36
CA PRO A 71 10.77 -0.07 -19.58
C PRO A 71 10.32 -1.43 -20.14
N GLY A 72 9.80 -1.43 -21.38
CA GLY A 72 9.37 -2.65 -22.07
C GLY A 72 7.93 -3.11 -21.76
N ALA A 73 7.13 -2.32 -21.04
CA ALA A 73 5.73 -2.60 -20.76
C ALA A 73 4.77 -1.51 -21.28
N ASP A 74 3.53 -1.90 -21.55
CA ASP A 74 2.46 -1.00 -22.02
C ASP A 74 1.84 -0.14 -20.89
N LEU A 75 2.13 -0.49 -19.64
CA LEU A 75 1.57 0.14 -18.45
C LEU A 75 2.71 0.58 -17.51
N PRO A 76 2.51 1.68 -16.75
CA PRO A 76 3.54 2.20 -15.86
C PRO A 76 3.87 1.22 -14.73
N VAL A 77 4.94 1.52 -13.99
CA VAL A 77 5.41 0.68 -12.89
C VAL A 77 4.29 0.47 -11.90
N GLY A 78 4.05 -0.81 -11.59
CA GLY A 78 3.01 -1.19 -10.65
C GLY A 78 1.63 -1.38 -11.24
N PHE A 79 1.50 -1.42 -12.57
CA PHE A 79 0.23 -1.71 -13.23
C PHE A 79 0.34 -2.97 -14.08
N THR A 80 -0.68 -3.80 -14.00
CA THR A 80 -0.76 -5.05 -14.75
C THR A 80 -1.95 -5.05 -15.69
N LYS A 81 -1.80 -5.81 -16.77
CA LYS A 81 -2.86 -6.22 -17.67
C LYS A 81 -2.97 -7.74 -17.58
N ALA A 82 -3.90 -8.23 -16.78
CA ALA A 82 -3.99 -9.64 -16.41
C ALA A 82 -5.35 -10.27 -16.76
N GLY A 83 -5.36 -11.55 -17.10
CA GLY A 83 -6.57 -12.30 -17.47
C GLY A 83 -6.56 -12.80 -18.92
N PRO A 84 -7.62 -13.51 -19.35
CA PRO A 84 -7.73 -14.01 -20.72
C PRO A 84 -7.74 -12.87 -21.75
N ALA A 85 -7.16 -13.11 -22.92
CA ALA A 85 -7.17 -12.15 -24.02
C ALA A 85 -8.60 -11.70 -24.38
N GLY A 86 -8.82 -10.39 -24.50
CA GLY A 86 -10.12 -9.76 -24.71
C GLY A 86 -10.94 -9.57 -23.43
N GLN A 87 -10.47 -10.06 -22.28
CA GLN A 87 -11.10 -9.92 -20.96
C GLN A 87 -10.08 -9.49 -19.90
N GLU A 88 -8.95 -8.92 -20.32
CA GLU A 88 -7.92 -8.49 -19.39
C GLU A 88 -8.45 -7.37 -18.48
N MET A 89 -8.08 -7.44 -17.22
CA MET A 89 -8.30 -6.40 -16.23
C MET A 89 -7.00 -5.60 -16.07
N ALA A 90 -7.15 -4.27 -16.05
CA ALA A 90 -6.10 -3.40 -15.53
C ALA A 90 -6.14 -3.47 -14.00
N GLY A 91 -4.99 -3.69 -13.38
CA GLY A 91 -4.84 -3.80 -11.94
C GLY A 91 -3.61 -3.06 -11.44
N MET A 92 -3.54 -2.82 -10.13
CA MET A 92 -2.36 -2.28 -9.46
C MET A 92 -1.62 -3.38 -8.69
N THR A 93 -0.30 -3.27 -8.63
CA THR A 93 0.58 -4.10 -7.80
C THR A 93 1.18 -3.27 -6.67
N CYS A 94 1.86 -3.92 -5.71
CA CYS A 94 2.63 -3.23 -4.66
C CYS A 94 3.54 -2.13 -5.23
N ALA A 95 4.13 -2.32 -6.41
CA ALA A 95 5.09 -1.40 -6.99
C ALA A 95 4.49 -0.02 -7.35
N ALA A 96 3.17 0.11 -7.52
CA ALA A 96 2.52 1.39 -7.82
C ALA A 96 2.62 2.37 -6.63
N CYS A 97 2.62 1.82 -5.42
CA CYS A 97 2.68 2.55 -4.15
C CYS A 97 4.09 2.52 -3.53
N HIS A 98 4.88 1.51 -3.87
CA HIS A 98 6.20 1.24 -3.29
C HIS A 98 7.34 1.34 -4.31
N THR A 99 7.21 2.22 -5.30
CA THR A 99 8.33 2.62 -6.17
C THR A 99 8.41 4.14 -6.23
N ARG A 100 9.57 4.69 -5.87
CA ARG A 100 9.78 6.12 -5.72
C ARG A 100 10.80 6.64 -6.71
N GLN A 101 10.61 7.86 -7.19
CA GLN A 101 11.65 8.61 -7.86
C GLN A 101 11.82 9.99 -7.20
N ILE A 102 13.05 10.35 -6.88
CA ILE A 102 13.41 11.67 -6.38
C ILE A 102 14.30 12.41 -7.39
N SER A 103 14.36 13.73 -7.27
CA SER A 103 15.18 14.59 -8.10
C SER A 103 16.08 15.48 -7.24
N VAL A 104 17.36 15.53 -7.60
CA VAL A 104 18.34 16.45 -7.01
C VAL A 104 18.92 17.28 -8.15
N GLY A 105 18.54 18.56 -8.20
CA GLY A 105 18.72 19.36 -9.40
C GLY A 105 17.94 18.76 -10.57
N THR A 106 18.62 18.50 -11.69
CA THR A 106 18.01 17.87 -12.86
C THR A 106 18.08 16.33 -12.83
N GLN A 107 18.95 15.76 -12.01
CA GLN A 107 19.20 14.32 -11.95
C GLN A 107 18.08 13.58 -11.21
N GLN A 108 17.63 12.47 -11.79
CA GLN A 108 16.58 11.60 -11.24
C GLN A 108 17.20 10.34 -10.62
N TYR A 109 16.67 9.91 -9.47
CA TYR A 109 17.10 8.70 -8.76
C TYR A 109 15.89 7.81 -8.46
N ARG A 110 15.95 6.55 -8.90
CA ARG A 110 14.94 5.52 -8.67
C ARG A 110 15.24 4.75 -7.38
N VAL A 111 14.22 4.62 -6.54
CA VAL A 111 14.25 3.89 -5.26
C VAL A 111 13.10 2.88 -5.24
N ASP A 112 13.43 1.60 -5.42
CA ASP A 112 12.46 0.51 -5.39
C ASP A 112 12.16 0.12 -3.93
N GLY A 113 10.91 -0.27 -3.64
CA GLY A 113 10.45 -0.50 -2.28
C GLY A 113 10.27 0.77 -1.43
N GLY A 114 10.51 1.96 -1.98
CA GLY A 114 10.36 3.24 -1.31
C GLY A 114 8.95 3.84 -1.48
N PRO A 115 8.53 4.77 -0.61
CA PRO A 115 7.21 5.39 -0.69
C PRO A 115 7.06 6.22 -1.97
N ALA A 116 6.15 5.80 -2.85
CA ALA A 116 5.88 6.48 -4.12
C ALA A 116 5.37 7.91 -3.88
N LEU A 117 5.71 8.80 -4.81
CA LEU A 117 5.20 10.18 -4.84
C LEU A 117 4.10 10.28 -5.92
N VAL A 118 3.02 9.56 -5.67
CA VAL A 118 1.86 9.45 -6.57
C VAL A 118 0.62 10.10 -5.98
N ASP A 119 -0.25 10.63 -6.82
CA ASP A 119 -1.60 11.06 -6.43
C ASP A 119 -2.63 9.98 -6.79
N PHE A 120 -2.71 8.98 -5.90
CA PHE A 120 -3.61 7.85 -6.06
C PHE A 120 -5.08 8.27 -6.14
N GLN A 121 -5.49 9.24 -5.33
CA GLN A 121 -6.89 9.67 -5.27
C GLN A 121 -7.30 10.47 -6.50
N ALA A 122 -6.40 11.31 -7.04
CA ALA A 122 -6.65 12.00 -8.30
C ALA A 122 -6.81 11.03 -9.47
N LEU A 123 -5.97 9.98 -9.56
CA LEU A 123 -6.13 8.93 -10.58
C LEU A 123 -7.53 8.31 -10.53
N LEU A 124 -7.97 7.87 -9.36
CA LEU A 124 -9.28 7.22 -9.23
C LEU A 124 -10.44 8.17 -9.50
N SER A 125 -10.33 9.42 -9.07
CA SER A 125 -11.35 10.45 -9.29
C SER A 125 -11.49 10.76 -10.78
N ASP A 126 -10.39 11.01 -11.48
CA ASP A 126 -10.40 11.33 -12.90
C ASP A 126 -10.81 10.13 -13.77
N MET A 127 -10.42 8.91 -13.38
CA MET A 127 -10.88 7.69 -14.04
C MET A 127 -12.39 7.54 -13.90
N LEU A 128 -12.93 7.78 -12.70
CA LEU A 128 -14.37 7.70 -12.46
C LEU A 128 -15.13 8.80 -13.21
N ASP A 129 -14.60 10.02 -13.28
CA ASP A 129 -15.16 11.10 -14.08
C ASP A 129 -15.12 10.79 -15.59
N ALA A 130 -14.05 10.15 -16.07
CA ALA A 130 -13.98 9.68 -17.46
C ALA A 130 -15.05 8.63 -17.76
N VAL A 131 -15.28 7.70 -16.83
CA VAL A 131 -16.37 6.73 -16.96
C VAL A 131 -17.74 7.42 -16.90
N ASP A 132 -17.94 8.42 -16.04
CA ASP A 132 -19.21 9.15 -15.98
C ASP A 132 -19.52 9.87 -17.30
N ARG A 133 -18.51 10.51 -17.90
CA ARG A 133 -18.63 11.19 -19.19
C ARG A 133 -19.07 10.26 -20.30
N VAL A 134 -18.50 9.05 -20.40
CA VAL A 134 -18.93 8.10 -21.45
C VAL A 134 -20.36 7.61 -21.22
N ARG A 135 -20.82 7.56 -19.96
CA ARG A 135 -22.17 7.14 -19.57
C ARG A 135 -23.23 8.23 -19.74
N ALA A 136 -22.83 9.48 -19.86
CA ALA A 136 -23.73 10.64 -19.79
C ALA A 136 -24.83 10.64 -20.87
N THR A 137 -24.55 10.15 -22.08
CA THR A 137 -25.53 10.11 -23.17
C THR A 137 -25.44 8.81 -23.97
N ASN A 138 -26.50 8.48 -24.72
CA ASN A 138 -26.48 7.35 -25.65
C ASN A 138 -25.40 7.51 -26.74
N ALA A 139 -25.13 8.75 -27.18
CA ALA A 139 -24.15 9.03 -28.23
C ALA A 139 -22.72 8.81 -27.73
N THR A 140 -22.37 9.35 -26.56
CA THR A 140 -21.05 9.14 -25.94
C THR A 140 -20.81 7.67 -25.62
N PHE A 141 -21.84 6.97 -25.13
CA PHE A 141 -21.72 5.56 -24.84
C PHE A 141 -21.59 4.70 -26.10
N ALA A 142 -22.30 5.03 -27.17
CA ALA A 142 -22.17 4.33 -28.45
C ALA A 142 -20.75 4.45 -29.03
N ALA A 143 -20.12 5.62 -28.92
CA ALA A 143 -18.73 5.81 -29.32
C ALA A 143 -17.77 4.94 -28.49
N PHE A 144 -17.91 4.96 -27.16
CA PHE A 144 -17.12 4.12 -26.25
C PHE A 144 -17.32 2.62 -26.54
N ALA A 145 -18.56 2.19 -26.77
CA ALA A 145 -18.87 0.80 -27.11
C ALA A 145 -18.28 0.37 -28.46
N ALA A 146 -18.22 1.28 -29.44
CA ALA A 146 -17.63 1.01 -30.75
C ALA A 146 -16.11 0.79 -30.67
N GLU A 147 -15.40 1.51 -29.80
CA GLU A 147 -13.96 1.29 -29.56
C GLU A 147 -13.67 -0.09 -28.97
N ILE A 148 -14.56 -0.61 -28.11
CA ILE A 148 -14.36 -1.88 -27.39
C ILE A 148 -14.87 -3.08 -28.19
N LEU A 149 -16.07 -2.97 -28.76
CA LEU A 149 -16.78 -4.09 -29.38
C LEU A 149 -16.72 -4.05 -30.91
N GLY A 150 -16.23 -2.94 -31.50
CA GLY A 150 -16.30 -2.64 -32.92
C GLY A 150 -17.61 -1.94 -33.32
N ALA A 151 -17.57 -1.11 -34.37
CA ALA A 151 -18.70 -0.29 -34.84
C ALA A 151 -19.97 -1.09 -35.21
N ASN A 152 -19.82 -2.37 -35.58
CA ASN A 152 -20.93 -3.25 -35.99
C ASN A 152 -21.31 -4.27 -34.90
N ALA A 153 -20.98 -4.02 -33.63
CA ALA A 153 -21.28 -4.93 -32.55
C ALA A 153 -22.81 -5.20 -32.42
N PRO A 154 -23.24 -6.44 -32.13
CA PRO A 154 -24.64 -6.74 -31.90
C PRO A 154 -25.22 -5.89 -30.76
N LYS A 155 -26.43 -5.33 -30.94
CA LYS A 155 -27.12 -4.49 -29.94
C LYS A 155 -27.12 -5.11 -28.54
N LYS A 156 -27.33 -6.43 -28.45
CA LYS A 156 -27.29 -7.18 -27.17
C LYS A 156 -25.95 -7.03 -26.43
N LYS A 157 -24.82 -7.04 -27.14
CA LYS A 157 -23.48 -6.85 -26.53
C LYS A 157 -23.29 -5.42 -26.05
N VAL A 158 -23.77 -4.43 -26.82
CA VAL A 158 -23.73 -3.01 -26.41
C VAL A 158 -24.59 -2.78 -25.15
N THR A 159 -25.79 -3.38 -25.08
CA THR A 159 -26.64 -3.33 -23.89
C THR A 159 -25.98 -4.00 -22.68
N GLN A 160 -25.35 -5.16 -22.86
CA GLN A 160 -24.62 -5.82 -21.77
C GLN A 160 -23.46 -4.95 -21.27
N LEU A 161 -22.66 -4.39 -22.19
CA LEU A 161 -21.57 -3.47 -21.83
C LEU A 161 -22.10 -2.25 -21.05
N ARG A 162 -23.26 -1.70 -21.43
CA ARG A 162 -23.89 -0.58 -20.70
C ARG A 162 -24.18 -0.96 -19.26
N GLN A 163 -24.80 -2.12 -19.05
CA GLN A 163 -25.13 -2.66 -17.74
C GLN A 163 -23.87 -2.92 -16.90
N ASP A 164 -22.84 -3.51 -17.48
CA ASP A 164 -21.58 -3.81 -16.79
C ASP A 164 -20.87 -2.51 -16.35
N VAL A 165 -20.82 -1.51 -17.23
CA VAL A 165 -20.24 -0.19 -16.93
C VAL A 165 -21.06 0.57 -15.88
N ASP A 166 -22.39 0.49 -15.93
CA ASP A 166 -23.26 1.08 -14.90
C ASP A 166 -23.08 0.44 -13.54
N LEU A 167 -22.95 -0.90 -13.50
CA LEU A 167 -22.74 -1.63 -12.26
C LEU A 167 -21.36 -1.33 -11.66
N TRP A 168 -20.32 -1.28 -12.49
CA TRP A 168 -18.98 -0.86 -12.06
C TRP A 168 -18.99 0.56 -11.52
N PHE A 169 -19.60 1.51 -12.25
CA PHE A 169 -19.65 2.90 -11.82
C PHE A 169 -20.43 3.07 -10.53
N LEU A 170 -21.58 2.40 -10.38
CA LEU A 170 -22.38 2.45 -9.15
C LEU A 170 -21.52 2.08 -7.92
N ARG A 171 -20.67 1.05 -8.05
CA ARG A 171 -19.80 0.58 -6.97
C ARG A 171 -18.68 1.56 -6.65
N GLU A 172 -17.92 1.99 -7.64
CA GLU A 172 -16.79 2.90 -7.42
C GLU A 172 -17.27 4.32 -7.04
N ASN A 173 -18.40 4.77 -7.55
CA ASN A 173 -19.00 6.05 -7.15
C ASN A 173 -19.49 6.04 -5.70
N ALA A 174 -19.94 4.90 -5.16
CA ALA A 174 -20.29 4.80 -3.75
C ALA A 174 -19.09 5.09 -2.84
N LEU A 175 -17.88 4.63 -3.21
CA LEU A 175 -16.64 4.99 -2.52
C LEU A 175 -16.33 6.47 -2.66
N ARG A 176 -16.41 7.04 -3.87
CA ARG A 176 -16.18 8.48 -4.07
C ARG A 176 -17.09 9.34 -3.19
N THR A 177 -18.38 9.01 -3.11
CA THR A 177 -19.33 9.83 -2.35
C THR A 177 -19.29 9.58 -0.85
N GLY A 178 -18.88 8.39 -0.41
CA GLY A 178 -18.92 7.99 1.00
C GLY A 178 -17.57 8.05 1.73
N ALA A 179 -16.48 7.76 1.03
CA ALA A 179 -15.16 7.58 1.63
C ALA A 179 -14.16 8.70 1.34
N TYR A 180 -14.26 9.37 0.18
CA TYR A 180 -13.22 10.33 -0.20
C TYR A 180 -13.32 11.62 0.62
N PRO A 181 -12.25 12.02 1.34
CA PRO A 181 -12.28 13.26 2.11
C PRO A 181 -12.19 14.50 1.22
N THR A 182 -12.57 15.64 1.79
CA THR A 182 -12.31 16.97 1.24
C THR A 182 -11.59 17.80 2.31
N PRO A 183 -10.36 18.29 2.07
CA PRO A 183 -9.56 18.09 0.86
C PRO A 183 -9.09 16.63 0.68
N LEU A 184 -8.67 16.31 -0.55
CA LEU A 184 -8.09 15.01 -0.91
C LEU A 184 -6.79 14.73 -0.12
N TRP A 185 -6.36 13.47 -0.11
CA TRP A 185 -5.14 13.06 0.59
C TRP A 185 -3.87 13.74 0.04
N GLY A 186 -3.82 13.96 -1.29
CA GLY A 186 -2.67 14.52 -2.00
C GLY A 186 -1.54 13.52 -2.23
N VAL A 187 -0.45 14.01 -2.82
CA VAL A 187 0.69 13.20 -3.27
C VAL A 187 1.35 12.45 -2.11
N GLY A 188 1.66 11.18 -2.34
CA GLY A 188 2.54 10.36 -1.48
C GLY A 188 1.88 9.72 -0.26
N ARG A 189 0.55 9.73 -0.16
CA ARG A 189 -0.20 9.04 0.90
C ARG A 189 -1.59 8.59 0.44
N LEU A 190 -2.17 7.65 1.19
CA LEU A 190 -3.61 7.38 1.18
C LEU A 190 -4.07 6.84 2.53
N ASP A 191 -5.38 6.84 2.78
CA ASP A 191 -5.94 6.08 3.90
C ASP A 191 -6.18 4.62 3.49
N ALA A 192 -5.09 3.85 3.49
CA ALA A 192 -5.09 2.46 3.03
C ALA A 192 -6.03 1.56 3.84
N VAL A 193 -6.08 1.73 5.17
CA VAL A 193 -6.91 0.88 6.04
C VAL A 193 -8.39 1.15 5.84
N SER A 194 -8.81 2.43 5.79
CA SER A 194 -10.20 2.74 5.49
C SER A 194 -10.61 2.21 4.12
N MET A 195 -9.75 2.36 3.10
CA MET A 195 -10.04 1.83 1.77
C MET A 195 -10.12 0.30 1.71
N ILE A 196 -9.29 -0.43 2.45
CA ILE A 196 -9.41 -1.89 2.60
C ILE A 196 -10.77 -2.24 3.18
N PHE A 197 -11.13 -1.57 4.27
CA PHE A 197 -12.38 -1.84 4.97
C PHE A 197 -13.62 -1.47 4.14
N ASP A 198 -13.61 -0.32 3.45
CA ASP A 198 -14.72 0.15 2.62
C ASP A 198 -14.90 -0.74 1.38
N ARG A 199 -13.80 -1.22 0.77
CA ARG A 199 -13.89 -2.14 -0.36
C ARG A 199 -14.44 -3.49 0.07
N LEU A 200 -13.89 -4.08 1.12
CA LEU A 200 -14.39 -5.37 1.62
C LEU A 200 -15.83 -5.26 2.10
N ALA A 201 -16.07 -4.50 3.18
CA ALA A 201 -17.36 -4.47 3.85
C ALA A 201 -18.41 -3.69 3.05
N GLY A 202 -18.00 -2.67 2.30
CA GLY A 202 -18.90 -1.81 1.53
C GLY A 202 -19.20 -2.31 0.12
N LEU A 203 -18.27 -2.98 -0.57
CA LEU A 203 -18.48 -3.37 -1.98
C LEU A 203 -18.70 -4.87 -2.23
N ASP A 204 -18.32 -5.73 -1.29
CA ASP A 204 -18.06 -7.14 -1.60
C ASP A 204 -18.87 -8.15 -0.76
N LEU A 205 -19.37 -7.74 0.41
CA LEU A 205 -20.13 -8.61 1.32
C LEU A 205 -21.66 -8.56 1.17
N GLY A 206 -22.18 -7.65 0.35
CA GLY A 206 -23.61 -7.48 0.12
C GLY A 206 -24.23 -8.52 -0.81
N LYS A 207 -25.45 -8.23 -1.29
CA LYS A 207 -26.19 -9.13 -2.20
C LYS A 207 -25.95 -8.77 -3.68
N PRO A 208 -25.97 -9.74 -4.60
CA PRO A 208 -25.94 -9.45 -6.03
C PRO A 208 -27.14 -8.56 -6.45
N PRO A 209 -27.04 -7.84 -7.58
CA PRO A 209 -25.90 -7.85 -8.51
C PRO A 209 -24.73 -6.94 -8.09
N SER A 210 -24.94 -5.96 -7.20
CA SER A 210 -23.92 -4.96 -6.86
C SER A 210 -22.99 -5.37 -5.73
N TYR A 211 -23.43 -6.27 -4.84
CA TYR A 211 -22.74 -6.64 -3.59
C TYR A 211 -22.49 -5.47 -2.63
N LEU A 212 -23.12 -4.32 -2.91
CA LEU A 212 -22.96 -3.11 -2.11
C LEU A 212 -23.66 -3.22 -0.75
N ILE A 213 -23.00 -2.70 0.27
CA ILE A 213 -23.59 -2.31 1.55
C ILE A 213 -23.20 -0.85 1.79
N PRO A 214 -23.93 0.13 1.25
CA PRO A 214 -23.53 1.54 1.31
C PRO A 214 -23.32 2.05 2.75
N GLY A 215 -24.07 1.53 3.73
CA GLY A 215 -23.92 1.89 5.14
C GLY A 215 -22.56 1.54 5.76
N ASN A 216 -21.80 0.62 5.14
CA ASN A 216 -20.46 0.23 5.58
C ASN A 216 -19.36 1.14 5.03
N ILE A 217 -19.65 1.97 4.02
CA ILE A 217 -18.66 2.91 3.46
C ILE A 217 -18.57 4.11 4.39
N LYS A 218 -17.37 4.37 4.92
CA LYS A 218 -17.11 5.46 5.87
C LYS A 218 -16.04 6.41 5.32
N LEU A 219 -16.01 7.62 5.85
CA LEU A 219 -15.00 8.62 5.52
C LEU A 219 -13.59 8.06 5.81
N ALA A 220 -12.69 8.19 4.84
CA ALA A 220 -11.33 7.72 4.89
C ALA A 220 -10.38 8.92 5.15
N ASP A 221 -10.40 9.44 6.37
CA ASP A 221 -9.70 10.66 6.81
C ASP A 221 -8.47 10.39 7.69
N ALA A 222 -7.92 9.18 7.68
CA ALA A 222 -6.70 8.80 8.37
C ALA A 222 -5.53 8.51 7.39
N PRO A 223 -5.15 9.44 6.50
CA PRO A 223 -4.22 9.09 5.43
C PRO A 223 -2.79 8.91 5.94
N VAL A 224 -2.19 7.80 5.53
CA VAL A 224 -0.82 7.41 5.90
C VAL A 224 0.10 7.43 4.70
N ARG A 225 1.36 7.78 4.93
CA ARG A 225 2.39 7.59 3.90
C ARG A 225 2.63 6.10 3.70
N TYR A 226 3.04 5.71 2.50
CA TYR A 226 3.46 4.33 2.25
C TYR A 226 4.65 3.94 3.15
N PRO A 227 4.62 2.80 3.85
CA PRO A 227 5.81 2.25 4.49
C PRO A 227 6.85 1.82 3.43
N PHE A 228 8.13 1.82 3.77
CA PHE A 228 9.15 1.25 2.88
C PHE A 228 9.25 -0.28 3.06
N LEU A 229 9.68 -0.99 2.01
CA LEU A 229 9.62 -2.45 1.94
C LEU A 229 10.91 -3.18 2.34
N TRP A 230 12.09 -2.60 2.10
CA TRP A 230 13.40 -3.29 2.22
C TRP A 230 13.78 -3.82 3.61
N ASN A 231 13.09 -3.41 4.67
CA ASN A 231 13.24 -4.00 6.01
C ASN A 231 12.01 -4.82 6.45
N ALA A 232 10.89 -4.72 5.73
CA ALA A 232 9.62 -5.27 6.19
C ALA A 232 9.71 -6.77 6.51
N PRO A 233 10.26 -7.65 5.65
CA PRO A 233 10.32 -9.09 5.92
C PRO A 233 11.16 -9.49 7.14
N LYS A 234 11.98 -8.56 7.67
CA LYS A 234 12.87 -8.82 8.80
C LYS A 234 12.25 -8.39 10.13
N GLN A 235 11.12 -7.70 10.14
CA GLN A 235 10.57 -7.10 11.36
C GLN A 235 9.49 -7.94 12.04
N ASP A 236 9.35 -7.79 13.36
CA ASP A 236 8.29 -8.44 14.16
C ASP A 236 6.88 -8.07 13.69
N TYR A 237 6.71 -6.80 13.35
CA TYR A 237 5.43 -6.19 13.00
C TYR A 237 5.57 -5.30 11.77
N THR A 238 4.44 -5.10 11.11
CA THR A 238 4.26 -4.18 9.99
C THR A 238 2.91 -3.46 10.13
N GLN A 239 2.66 -2.53 9.20
CA GLN A 239 1.59 -1.53 9.28
C GLN A 239 1.88 -0.50 10.36
N TRP A 240 1.45 0.74 10.14
CA TRP A 240 1.79 1.84 11.04
C TRP A 240 1.43 1.57 12.51
N PRO A 241 0.22 1.08 12.86
CA PRO A 241 -0.13 0.75 14.24
C PRO A 241 0.48 -0.57 14.75
N GLY A 242 1.28 -1.27 13.92
CA GLY A 242 1.94 -2.52 14.28
C GLY A 242 1.01 -3.72 14.44
N PHE A 243 -0.20 -3.69 13.88
CA PHE A 243 -1.17 -4.76 14.07
C PHE A 243 -0.88 -6.03 13.27
N ALA A 244 -0.01 -5.98 12.25
CA ALA A 244 0.29 -7.12 11.42
C ALA A 244 1.61 -7.76 11.85
N ALA A 245 1.53 -8.87 12.60
CA ALA A 245 2.67 -9.74 12.85
C ALA A 245 3.35 -10.12 11.54
N ASN A 246 4.68 -10.22 11.55
CA ASN A 246 5.49 -10.46 10.36
C ASN A 246 6.74 -11.30 10.65
N GLY A 247 7.53 -11.54 9.59
CA GLY A 247 8.81 -12.26 9.69
C GLY A 247 8.78 -13.71 9.21
N SER A 248 7.71 -14.14 8.54
CA SER A 248 7.66 -15.42 7.82
C SER A 248 6.72 -15.32 6.61
N ASP A 249 6.79 -16.28 5.70
CA ASP A 249 5.98 -16.31 4.47
C ASP A 249 4.48 -16.40 4.75
N ILE A 250 4.05 -17.14 5.77
CA ILE A 250 2.62 -17.20 6.11
C ILE A 250 2.09 -15.85 6.63
N TYR A 251 2.87 -15.13 7.43
CA TYR A 251 2.52 -13.77 7.87
C TYR A 251 2.52 -12.77 6.71
N GLY A 252 3.55 -12.82 5.85
CA GLY A 252 3.61 -12.01 4.64
C GLY A 252 2.41 -12.28 3.72
N LEU A 253 2.04 -13.55 3.52
CA LEU A 253 0.87 -13.93 2.72
C LEU A 253 -0.44 -13.39 3.33
N ALA A 254 -0.62 -13.51 4.65
CA ALA A 254 -1.77 -12.99 5.37
C ALA A 254 -1.91 -11.46 5.16
N ARG A 255 -0.85 -10.71 5.45
CA ARG A 255 -0.78 -9.25 5.25
C ARG A 255 -1.10 -8.89 3.79
N ASN A 256 -0.38 -9.48 2.84
CA ASN A 256 -0.50 -9.14 1.42
C ASN A 256 -1.89 -9.50 0.86
N THR A 257 -2.53 -10.58 1.36
CA THR A 257 -3.89 -10.94 0.95
C THR A 257 -4.91 -9.88 1.41
N GLY A 258 -4.77 -9.38 2.64
CA GLY A 258 -5.63 -8.29 3.14
C GLY A 258 -5.44 -6.98 2.36
N GLU A 259 -4.19 -6.66 2.02
CA GLU A 259 -3.86 -5.48 1.19
C GLU A 259 -4.46 -5.60 -0.21
N VAL A 260 -4.35 -6.75 -0.88
CA VAL A 260 -4.92 -6.93 -2.23
C VAL A 260 -6.43 -6.77 -2.25
N VAL A 261 -7.15 -7.25 -1.23
CA VAL A 261 -8.60 -7.01 -1.11
C VAL A 261 -8.91 -5.51 -1.10
N GLY A 262 -8.08 -4.69 -0.46
CA GLY A 262 -8.19 -3.23 -0.50
C GLY A 262 -7.64 -2.55 -1.75
N VAL A 263 -6.83 -3.24 -2.54
CA VAL A 263 -6.27 -2.74 -3.81
C VAL A 263 -6.90 -3.52 -4.97
N PHE A 264 -8.23 -3.47 -5.03
CA PHE A 264 -9.07 -3.98 -6.12
C PHE A 264 -9.08 -5.50 -6.33
N GLY A 265 -8.67 -6.30 -5.35
CA GLY A 265 -8.92 -7.74 -5.35
C GLY A 265 -10.42 -8.03 -5.26
N LYS A 266 -11.00 -8.66 -6.27
CA LYS A 266 -12.41 -9.08 -6.25
C LYS A 266 -12.58 -10.18 -5.21
N PHE A 267 -13.42 -9.95 -4.20
CA PHE A 267 -13.68 -10.94 -3.15
C PHE A 267 -15.18 -11.03 -2.87
N ARG A 268 -15.87 -12.02 -3.46
CA ARG A 268 -17.34 -12.12 -3.34
C ARG A 268 -17.74 -13.45 -2.73
N PRO A 269 -17.54 -13.68 -1.42
CA PRO A 269 -17.85 -14.96 -0.78
C PRO A 269 -19.35 -15.28 -0.86
N ARG A 270 -19.71 -16.56 -0.73
CA ARG A 270 -21.13 -16.98 -0.63
C ARG A 270 -21.34 -17.96 0.51
N LYS A 271 -22.54 -17.98 1.09
CA LYS A 271 -22.94 -19.04 2.01
C LYS A 271 -22.85 -20.41 1.33
N SER A 272 -22.29 -21.38 2.03
CA SER A 272 -22.24 -22.77 1.58
C SER A 272 -22.18 -23.71 2.76
N PHE A 273 -23.20 -24.57 2.88
CA PHE A 273 -23.27 -25.57 3.94
C PHE A 273 -22.20 -26.66 3.81
N PHE A 274 -21.68 -26.89 2.60
CA PHE A 274 -20.73 -27.97 2.30
C PHE A 274 -19.27 -27.59 2.53
N HIS A 275 -18.96 -26.29 2.73
CA HIS A 275 -17.60 -25.85 3.04
C HIS A 275 -17.37 -25.78 4.54
N LEU A 276 -16.14 -26.08 4.95
CA LEU A 276 -15.66 -26.19 6.35
C LEU A 276 -16.00 -25.00 7.26
N PHE A 277 -16.37 -23.85 6.68
CA PHE A 277 -16.61 -22.57 7.38
C PHE A 277 -18.04 -22.02 7.18
N GLY A 278 -18.95 -22.79 6.58
CA GLY A 278 -20.29 -22.31 6.22
C GLY A 278 -20.30 -21.24 5.10
N VAL A 279 -19.13 -20.98 4.50
CA VAL A 279 -18.87 -19.97 3.48
C VAL A 279 -17.89 -20.53 2.45
N ASP A 280 -18.16 -20.30 1.17
CA ASP A 280 -17.22 -20.44 0.06
C ASP A 280 -16.55 -19.07 -0.16
N PHE A 281 -15.30 -18.94 0.27
CA PHE A 281 -14.52 -17.70 0.17
C PHE A 281 -13.90 -17.50 -1.21
N LEU A 282 -13.73 -18.58 -1.98
CA LEU A 282 -13.01 -18.53 -3.25
C LEU A 282 -13.94 -18.48 -4.44
N ASN A 283 -15.13 -19.06 -4.36
CA ASN A 283 -16.08 -19.16 -5.46
C ASN A 283 -15.47 -19.70 -6.76
N LYS A 284 -14.52 -20.64 -6.63
CA LYS A 284 -13.77 -21.24 -7.75
C LYS A 284 -14.75 -21.80 -8.80
N GLY A 285 -14.43 -21.56 -10.08
CA GLY A 285 -15.25 -22.03 -11.21
C GLY A 285 -16.50 -21.20 -11.47
N THR A 286 -16.71 -20.08 -10.77
CA THR A 286 -17.83 -19.15 -11.00
C THR A 286 -17.34 -17.79 -11.50
N PRO A 287 -18.19 -16.96 -12.13
CA PRO A 287 -17.85 -15.57 -12.48
C PRO A 287 -17.46 -14.69 -11.27
N ASN A 288 -17.84 -15.11 -10.06
CA ASN A 288 -17.55 -14.42 -8.80
C ASN A 288 -16.33 -15.00 -8.07
N ALA A 289 -15.54 -15.86 -8.73
CA ALA A 289 -14.30 -16.37 -8.17
C ALA A 289 -13.40 -15.23 -7.69
N THR A 290 -12.77 -15.39 -6.52
CA THR A 290 -11.79 -14.42 -6.03
C THR A 290 -10.70 -14.19 -7.08
N SER A 291 -10.28 -12.95 -7.26
CA SER A 291 -9.18 -12.64 -8.16
C SER A 291 -7.81 -12.68 -7.49
N VAL A 292 -7.74 -12.83 -6.16
CA VAL A 292 -6.48 -12.83 -5.39
C VAL A 292 -5.54 -13.93 -5.91
N GLN A 293 -4.31 -13.54 -6.25
CA GLN A 293 -3.28 -14.44 -6.79
C GLN A 293 -2.27 -14.81 -5.70
N PHE A 294 -2.58 -15.85 -4.91
CA PHE A 294 -1.73 -16.25 -3.77
C PHE A 294 -0.29 -16.59 -4.16
N ASP A 295 -0.06 -17.25 -5.29
CA ASP A 295 1.30 -17.56 -5.78
C ASP A 295 2.05 -16.28 -6.19
N GLY A 296 1.34 -15.32 -6.79
CA GLY A 296 1.87 -14.00 -7.11
C GLY A 296 2.28 -13.23 -5.84
N LEU A 297 1.48 -13.34 -4.77
CA LEU A 297 1.78 -12.75 -3.47
C LEU A 297 3.00 -13.37 -2.77
N LEU A 298 3.13 -14.70 -2.82
CA LEU A 298 4.33 -15.37 -2.31
C LEU A 298 5.58 -14.97 -3.10
N LYS A 299 5.45 -14.83 -4.43
CA LYS A 299 6.54 -14.37 -5.27
C LYS A 299 6.91 -12.91 -5.03
N LEU A 300 5.94 -12.03 -4.76
CA LEU A 300 6.19 -10.66 -4.34
C LEU A 300 6.96 -10.62 -3.01
N GLU A 301 6.61 -11.46 -2.05
CA GLU A 301 7.35 -11.56 -0.78
C GLU A 301 8.81 -11.99 -0.99
N ASP A 302 9.08 -12.93 -1.91
CA ASP A 302 10.46 -13.29 -2.32
C ASP A 302 11.24 -12.11 -2.89
N LEU A 303 10.58 -11.28 -3.70
CA LEU A 303 11.20 -10.11 -4.30
C LEU A 303 11.48 -9.07 -3.21
N VAL A 304 10.52 -8.80 -2.32
CA VAL A 304 10.68 -7.84 -1.22
C VAL A 304 11.84 -8.24 -0.28
N LYS A 305 12.04 -9.53 -0.02
CA LYS A 305 13.19 -10.04 0.75
C LYS A 305 14.55 -9.74 0.11
N GLN A 306 14.58 -9.49 -1.20
CA GLN A 306 15.80 -9.19 -1.96
C GLN A 306 16.05 -7.68 -2.12
N ILE A 307 15.07 -6.82 -1.82
CA ILE A 307 15.24 -5.37 -1.86
C ILE A 307 16.08 -4.95 -0.65
N GLY A 308 17.29 -4.46 -0.89
CA GLY A 308 18.11 -3.82 0.14
C GLY A 308 17.72 -2.36 0.38
N ALA A 309 18.13 -1.84 1.54
CA ALA A 309 18.05 -0.41 1.81
C ALA A 309 18.87 0.38 0.78
N PRO A 310 18.33 1.46 0.20
CA PRO A 310 19.03 2.25 -0.80
C PRO A 310 20.25 2.95 -0.20
N LYS A 311 21.42 2.75 -0.81
CA LYS A 311 22.63 3.47 -0.41
C LYS A 311 22.52 4.95 -0.81
N TRP A 312 22.97 5.82 0.08
CA TRP A 312 23.13 7.24 -0.20
C TRP A 312 24.14 7.46 -1.33
N PRO A 313 23.76 8.10 -2.45
CA PRO A 313 24.62 8.21 -3.63
C PRO A 313 25.51 9.46 -3.63
N PHE A 314 25.44 10.30 -2.60
CA PHE A 314 26.20 11.57 -2.52
C PHE A 314 27.38 11.45 -1.54
N ALA A 315 28.22 12.49 -1.49
CA ALA A 315 29.31 12.55 -0.53
C ALA A 315 28.80 12.51 0.92
N ILE A 316 29.63 11.93 1.80
CA ILE A 316 29.40 11.86 3.24
C ILE A 316 30.66 12.37 3.95
N ASP A 317 30.48 13.25 4.95
CA ASP A 317 31.51 13.57 5.93
C ASP A 317 31.59 12.43 6.96
N GLN A 318 32.62 11.59 6.81
CA GLN A 318 32.82 10.40 7.63
C GLN A 318 33.06 10.73 9.12
N ALA A 319 33.75 11.83 9.42
CA ALA A 319 34.02 12.22 10.80
C ALA A 319 32.74 12.73 11.48
N LEU A 320 31.95 13.52 10.75
CA LEU A 320 30.66 14.01 11.22
C LEU A 320 29.65 12.85 11.38
N ALA A 321 29.61 11.90 10.44
CA ALA A 321 28.78 10.70 10.55
C ALA A 321 29.17 9.81 11.73
N ALA A 322 30.47 9.65 12.02
CA ALA A 322 30.93 8.92 13.21
C ALA A 322 30.47 9.58 14.51
N ARG A 323 30.50 10.92 14.60
CA ARG A 323 29.90 11.66 15.72
C ARG A 323 28.38 11.43 15.77
N GLY A 324 27.71 11.46 14.62
CA GLY A 324 26.27 11.18 14.50
C GLY A 324 25.88 9.80 15.00
N GLN A 325 26.71 8.79 14.71
CA GLN A 325 26.53 7.43 15.21
C GLN A 325 26.60 7.37 16.73
N ALA A 326 27.56 8.08 17.34
CA ALA A 326 27.67 8.15 18.79
C ALA A 326 26.40 8.78 19.41
N ILE A 327 25.84 9.83 18.79
CA ILE A 327 24.58 10.46 19.21
C ILE A 327 23.40 9.50 19.04
N PHE A 328 23.30 8.82 17.90
CA PHE A 328 22.24 7.82 17.65
C PHE A 328 22.21 6.74 18.74
N ASN A 329 23.39 6.34 19.24
CA ASN A 329 23.54 5.31 20.26
C ASN A 329 23.36 5.80 21.71
N LEU A 330 23.07 7.08 21.94
CA LEU A 330 22.72 7.57 23.27
C LEU A 330 21.38 6.98 23.77
N PRO A 331 21.09 7.07 25.08
CA PRO A 331 19.73 6.85 25.58
C PRO A 331 18.74 7.85 24.97
N ASP A 332 17.48 7.43 24.81
CA ASP A 332 16.36 8.27 24.35
C ASP A 332 16.16 9.54 25.19
N SER A 333 16.34 9.43 26.51
CA SER A 333 16.35 10.57 27.46
C SER A 333 17.40 11.65 27.14
N GLN A 334 18.43 11.33 26.36
CA GLN A 334 19.47 12.25 25.89
C GLN A 334 19.36 12.56 24.39
N GLY A 335 18.24 12.18 23.76
CA GLY A 335 18.00 12.40 22.34
C GLY A 335 18.58 11.32 21.42
N GLY A 336 19.04 10.19 21.96
CA GLY A 336 19.44 9.04 21.16
C GLY A 336 18.25 8.28 20.57
N CYS A 337 18.54 7.39 19.62
CA CYS A 337 17.53 6.73 18.79
C CYS A 337 17.56 5.20 18.90
N VAL A 338 18.68 4.62 19.34
CA VAL A 338 18.96 3.18 19.26
C VAL A 338 17.99 2.32 20.08
N SER A 339 17.43 2.84 21.18
CA SER A 339 16.48 2.08 22.02
C SER A 339 15.18 1.74 21.29
N CYS A 340 14.76 2.59 20.35
CA CYS A 340 13.53 2.41 19.57
C CYS A 340 13.81 1.89 18.15
N HIS A 341 14.90 2.37 17.53
CA HIS A 341 15.17 2.19 16.10
C HIS A 341 16.40 1.31 15.81
N GLY A 342 17.09 0.84 16.83
CA GLY A 342 18.25 -0.05 16.70
C GLY A 342 17.86 -1.45 16.26
N VAL A 343 18.82 -2.18 15.70
CA VAL A 343 18.64 -3.60 15.37
C VAL A 343 18.84 -4.43 16.63
N THR A 344 17.75 -4.97 17.18
CA THR A 344 17.79 -5.92 18.29
C THR A 344 17.00 -7.19 17.93
N PRO A 345 17.35 -8.37 18.46
CA PRO A 345 16.59 -9.59 18.22
C PRO A 345 15.15 -9.45 18.74
N GLY A 346 14.18 -9.69 17.87
CA GLY A 346 12.76 -9.74 18.17
C GLY A 346 12.25 -11.18 18.32
N VAL A 347 11.05 -11.43 17.80
CA VAL A 347 10.38 -12.73 17.89
C VAL A 347 11.12 -13.80 17.06
N LYS A 348 11.22 -15.03 17.60
CA LYS A 348 11.72 -16.16 16.80
C LYS A 348 10.61 -16.69 15.90
N ARG A 349 10.77 -16.54 14.58
CA ARG A 349 9.86 -17.11 13.58
C ARG A 349 10.47 -18.36 12.96
N ILE A 350 9.64 -19.29 12.48
CA ILE A 350 10.11 -20.51 11.79
C ILE A 350 10.85 -20.09 10.50
N PRO A 351 12.06 -20.63 10.19
CA PRO A 351 12.69 -21.85 10.74
C PRO A 351 13.65 -21.61 11.93
N GLY A 352 13.48 -20.55 12.70
CA GLY A 352 14.25 -20.26 13.92
C GLY A 352 15.09 -18.98 13.84
N GLN A 353 14.94 -18.18 12.78
CA GLN A 353 15.57 -16.87 12.70
C GLN A 353 14.77 -15.88 13.55
N SER A 354 15.50 -15.07 14.34
CA SER A 354 14.89 -13.94 15.03
C SER A 354 14.67 -12.82 14.03
N THR A 355 13.46 -12.28 14.01
CA THR A 355 13.18 -10.98 13.40
C THR A 355 13.93 -9.88 14.14
N TRP A 356 13.85 -8.66 13.61
CA TRP A 356 14.22 -7.42 14.27
C TRP A 356 13.04 -6.96 15.12
N ALA A 357 13.34 -6.65 16.38
CA ALA A 357 12.36 -6.09 17.29
C ALA A 357 11.75 -4.84 16.66
N THR A 358 10.43 -4.74 16.71
CA THR A 358 9.70 -3.56 16.22
C THR A 358 8.89 -2.97 17.37
N PRO A 359 9.51 -2.13 18.23
CA PRO A 359 8.81 -1.53 19.36
C PRO A 359 7.57 -0.77 18.92
N LEU A 360 6.44 -1.01 19.58
CA LEU A 360 5.20 -0.26 19.40
C LEU A 360 5.09 0.78 20.52
N LEU A 361 5.30 2.05 20.17
CA LEU A 361 5.42 3.14 21.15
C LEU A 361 4.39 4.23 20.88
N ASP A 362 3.73 4.68 21.94
CA ASP A 362 2.94 5.91 21.90
C ASP A 362 3.88 7.08 22.13
N VAL A 363 4.18 7.79 21.04
CA VAL A 363 5.09 8.93 21.01
C VAL A 363 4.33 10.24 20.80
N GLY A 364 3.01 10.27 21.06
CA GLY A 364 2.17 11.45 20.95
C GLY A 364 1.94 11.95 19.52
N THR A 365 2.01 11.06 18.54
CA THR A 365 1.70 11.37 17.12
C THR A 365 0.20 11.24 16.83
N ASP A 366 -0.23 11.63 15.62
CA ASP A 366 -1.64 11.61 15.22
C ASP A 366 -2.33 10.27 15.55
N THR A 367 -3.57 10.32 16.06
CA THR A 367 -4.29 9.15 16.59
C THR A 367 -5.39 8.62 15.66
N ARG A 368 -5.68 9.31 14.54
CA ARG A 368 -6.91 9.10 13.77
C ARG A 368 -7.07 7.69 13.21
N GLN A 369 -5.96 7.03 12.90
CA GLN A 369 -5.98 5.67 12.36
C GLN A 369 -6.58 4.64 13.34
N TYR A 370 -6.50 4.88 14.65
CA TYR A 370 -7.07 3.98 15.65
C TYR A 370 -8.61 4.01 15.67
N ASP A 371 -9.23 5.16 15.38
CA ASP A 371 -10.69 5.25 15.21
C ASP A 371 -11.15 4.36 14.06
N ILE A 372 -10.35 4.29 12.98
CA ILE A 372 -10.63 3.42 11.84
C ILE A 372 -10.55 1.95 12.24
N LEU A 373 -9.52 1.55 13.00
CA LEU A 373 -9.34 0.17 13.46
C LEU A 373 -10.47 -0.32 14.38
N ALA A 374 -11.06 0.59 15.17
CA ALA A 374 -12.15 0.28 16.09
C ALA A 374 -13.53 0.21 15.40
N ARG A 375 -13.63 0.60 14.13
CA ARG A 375 -14.93 0.75 13.45
C ARG A 375 -15.64 -0.58 13.20
N GLU A 376 -16.96 -0.57 13.29
CA GLU A 376 -17.81 -1.72 13.02
C GLU A 376 -18.57 -1.61 11.69
N SER A 377 -18.93 -2.76 11.12
CA SER A 377 -19.65 -2.88 9.84
C SER A 377 -20.73 -3.97 9.91
N ASP A 378 -21.72 -3.90 9.02
CA ASP A 378 -22.61 -5.02 8.75
C ASP A 378 -21.79 -6.14 8.06
N PRO A 379 -21.75 -7.36 8.64
CA PRO A 379 -20.99 -8.48 8.08
C PRO A 379 -21.53 -9.03 6.75
N GLY A 380 -22.75 -8.66 6.36
CA GLY A 380 -23.39 -9.17 5.14
C GLY A 380 -23.39 -10.71 5.08
N VAL A 381 -22.86 -11.26 3.99
CA VAL A 381 -22.76 -12.72 3.77
C VAL A 381 -21.87 -13.44 4.81
N LEU A 382 -20.98 -12.73 5.50
CA LEU A 382 -20.12 -13.29 6.55
C LEU A 382 -20.80 -13.39 7.92
N LYS A 383 -22.05 -12.94 8.09
CA LYS A 383 -22.76 -13.07 9.38
C LYS A 383 -22.73 -14.52 9.89
N GLY A 384 -22.20 -14.76 11.09
CA GLY A 384 -22.05 -16.09 11.69
C GLY A 384 -20.96 -16.98 11.09
N ALA A 385 -20.21 -16.50 10.09
CA ALA A 385 -19.03 -17.20 9.60
C ALA A 385 -17.96 -17.25 10.70
N HIS A 386 -17.18 -18.33 10.73
CA HIS A 386 -16.02 -18.45 11.60
C HIS A 386 -15.10 -19.55 11.08
N ILE A 387 -13.86 -19.52 11.57
CA ILE A 387 -12.88 -20.58 11.37
C ILE A 387 -12.88 -21.42 12.66
N PRO A 388 -13.35 -22.69 12.64
CA PRO A 388 -13.39 -23.55 13.82
C PRO A 388 -12.06 -23.57 14.57
N PHE A 389 -12.14 -23.41 15.90
CA PHE A 389 -10.99 -23.34 16.82
C PHE A 389 -10.08 -22.11 16.69
N LEU A 390 -10.31 -21.21 15.74
CA LEU A 390 -9.54 -19.96 15.59
C LEU A 390 -10.37 -18.72 15.89
N THR A 391 -11.58 -18.61 15.34
CA THR A 391 -12.39 -17.40 15.49
C THR A 391 -13.75 -17.71 16.09
N LYS A 392 -14.34 -16.73 16.78
CA LYS A 392 -15.75 -16.78 17.18
C LYS A 392 -16.65 -16.51 15.97
N PRO A 393 -17.91 -16.99 15.97
CA PRO A 393 -18.91 -16.60 14.98
C PRO A 393 -19.03 -15.08 14.87
N ILE A 394 -18.96 -14.56 13.64
CA ILE A 394 -19.07 -13.13 13.37
C ILE A 394 -20.45 -12.59 13.81
N PRO A 395 -20.51 -11.62 14.74
CA PRO A 395 -21.75 -10.99 15.18
C PRO A 395 -22.27 -9.97 14.15
N ASN A 396 -23.38 -9.29 14.46
CA ASN A 396 -23.84 -8.11 13.70
C ASN A 396 -24.30 -7.03 14.70
N PRO A 397 -23.66 -5.85 14.75
CA PRO A 397 -22.48 -5.46 13.96
C PRO A 397 -21.23 -6.26 14.37
N ALA A 398 -20.17 -6.17 13.56
CA ALA A 398 -18.86 -6.74 13.87
C ALA A 398 -17.75 -5.73 13.58
N THR A 399 -16.63 -5.79 14.30
CA THR A 399 -15.47 -4.97 13.98
C THR A 399 -15.01 -5.26 12.56
N THR A 400 -14.72 -4.23 11.78
CA THR A 400 -14.42 -4.41 10.36
C THR A 400 -13.10 -5.16 10.17
N PHE A 401 -12.18 -5.02 11.12
CA PHE A 401 -10.95 -5.80 11.18
C PHE A 401 -11.23 -7.31 11.33
N SER A 402 -12.18 -7.72 12.17
CA SER A 402 -12.54 -9.15 12.29
C SER A 402 -13.15 -9.71 11.01
N LEU A 403 -13.89 -8.89 10.25
CA LEU A 403 -14.40 -9.27 8.92
C LEU A 403 -13.27 -9.50 7.93
N LEU A 404 -12.29 -8.60 7.89
CA LEU A 404 -11.06 -8.77 7.11
C LEU A 404 -10.33 -10.05 7.51
N GLY A 405 -10.23 -10.30 8.80
CA GLY A 405 -9.61 -11.49 9.34
C GLY A 405 -10.21 -12.80 8.87
N VAL A 406 -11.52 -12.94 9.02
CA VAL A 406 -12.25 -14.13 8.56
C VAL A 406 -12.19 -14.25 7.03
N ALA A 407 -12.26 -13.13 6.31
CA ALA A 407 -12.15 -13.13 4.85
C ALA A 407 -10.78 -13.65 4.36
N VAL A 408 -9.69 -13.08 4.88
CA VAL A 408 -8.33 -13.45 4.51
C VAL A 408 -8.00 -14.88 4.96
N GLY A 409 -8.22 -15.19 6.24
CA GLY A 409 -7.95 -16.52 6.78
C GLY A 409 -8.76 -17.61 6.08
N GLY A 410 -10.05 -17.35 5.84
CA GLY A 410 -10.92 -18.25 5.08
C GLY A 410 -10.42 -18.49 3.66
N ALA A 411 -9.98 -17.45 2.95
CA ALA A 411 -9.47 -17.56 1.59
C ALA A 411 -8.11 -18.29 1.53
N ILE A 412 -7.19 -18.04 2.46
CA ILE A 412 -5.89 -18.74 2.53
C ILE A 412 -6.11 -20.23 2.85
N LEU A 413 -6.98 -20.54 3.81
CA LEU A 413 -7.26 -21.93 4.21
C LEU A 413 -7.93 -22.72 3.07
N GLN A 414 -8.91 -22.14 2.39
CA GLN A 414 -9.60 -22.80 1.28
C GLN A 414 -8.73 -22.91 0.02
N SER A 415 -7.79 -21.98 -0.20
CA SER A 415 -6.94 -22.02 -1.39
C SER A 415 -5.88 -23.11 -1.30
N GLY A 416 -5.48 -23.47 -0.06
CA GLY A 416 -4.37 -24.37 0.20
C GLY A 416 -3.00 -23.68 0.15
N SER A 417 -2.96 -22.36 -0.13
CA SER A 417 -1.72 -21.60 -0.31
C SER A 417 -0.89 -21.44 0.98
N TRP A 418 -1.46 -21.78 2.14
CA TRP A 418 -0.69 -21.92 3.38
C TRP A 418 0.33 -23.07 3.33
N VAL A 419 0.08 -24.14 2.55
CA VAL A 419 1.01 -25.28 2.44
C VAL A 419 2.36 -24.84 1.87
N PRO A 420 2.44 -24.24 0.66
CA PRO A 420 3.72 -23.76 0.14
C PRO A 420 4.36 -22.71 1.04
N ALA A 421 3.58 -21.81 1.66
CA ALA A 421 4.11 -20.80 2.60
C ALA A 421 4.84 -21.45 3.79
N ILE A 422 4.21 -22.41 4.47
CA ILE A 422 4.81 -23.12 5.61
C ILE A 422 6.02 -23.96 5.19
N TRP A 423 5.98 -24.59 4.00
CA TRP A 423 7.10 -25.39 3.52
C TRP A 423 8.34 -24.53 3.27
N ARG A 424 8.13 -23.34 2.70
CA ARG A 424 9.18 -22.34 2.50
C ARG A 424 9.71 -21.83 3.83
N ASP A 425 8.83 -21.55 4.79
CA ASP A 425 9.23 -21.20 6.17
C ASP A 425 10.07 -22.30 6.82
N ARG A 426 9.84 -23.58 6.51
CA ARG A 426 10.65 -24.70 7.02
C ARG A 426 11.94 -24.96 6.23
N GLY A 427 12.25 -24.15 5.23
CA GLY A 427 13.43 -24.32 4.37
C GLY A 427 13.35 -25.53 3.43
N ALA A 428 12.18 -26.13 3.24
CA ALA A 428 11.99 -27.20 2.26
C ALA A 428 11.97 -26.59 0.85
N LYS A 429 12.73 -27.17 -0.09
CA LYS A 429 12.66 -26.78 -1.51
C LYS A 429 11.24 -27.07 -2.00
N ALA A 430 10.54 -26.03 -2.46
CA ALA A 430 9.20 -26.10 -3.05
C ALA A 430 9.26 -26.85 -4.40
N SER A 431 9.41 -28.16 -4.36
CA SER A 431 9.42 -29.02 -5.54
C SER A 431 8.53 -30.23 -5.32
N LEU A 432 7.24 -29.99 -5.08
CA LEU A 432 6.21 -31.01 -5.23
C LEU A 432 4.99 -30.33 -5.87
N ALA A 433 4.76 -30.65 -7.15
CA ALA A 433 3.49 -30.39 -7.80
C ALA A 433 2.40 -31.09 -6.98
N LEU A 434 1.50 -30.32 -6.39
CA LEU A 434 0.37 -30.87 -5.64
C LEU A 434 -0.60 -31.52 -6.64
N SER A 435 -0.70 -32.84 -6.58
CA SER A 435 -1.77 -33.59 -7.25
C SER A 435 -3.14 -33.05 -6.79
N PRO A 436 -4.15 -32.95 -7.67
CA PRO A 436 -5.47 -32.35 -7.33
C PRO A 436 -6.26 -33.07 -6.22
N GLU A 437 -5.80 -34.23 -5.74
CA GLU A 437 -6.54 -35.13 -4.87
C GLU A 437 -6.00 -35.22 -3.43
N VAL A 438 -5.07 -34.33 -3.03
CA VAL A 438 -4.70 -34.23 -1.61
C VAL A 438 -5.89 -33.61 -0.86
N GLN A 439 -6.65 -34.46 -0.13
CA GLN A 439 -7.53 -34.01 0.95
C GLN A 439 -6.76 -32.97 1.76
N ALA A 440 -7.24 -31.72 1.78
CA ALA A 440 -6.54 -30.62 2.41
C ALA A 440 -6.11 -31.04 3.82
N PRO A 441 -4.79 -31.19 4.09
CA PRO A 441 -4.34 -31.62 5.40
C PRO A 441 -4.85 -30.62 6.43
N THR A 442 -5.15 -31.08 7.64
CA THR A 442 -5.54 -30.18 8.73
C THR A 442 -4.47 -29.10 8.89
N PRO A 443 -4.81 -27.80 8.95
CA PRO A 443 -3.85 -26.73 9.10
C PRO A 443 -2.95 -26.96 10.32
N SER A 444 -1.63 -26.80 10.15
CA SER A 444 -0.68 -26.91 11.27
C SER A 444 -0.92 -25.82 12.31
N ASN A 445 -0.45 -26.03 13.54
CA ASN A 445 -0.54 -25.00 14.60
C ASN A 445 0.11 -23.67 14.18
N ASP A 446 1.16 -23.72 13.36
CA ASP A 446 1.84 -22.53 12.82
C ASP A 446 0.91 -21.66 11.98
N VAL A 447 0.08 -22.28 11.11
CA VAL A 447 -0.92 -21.56 10.31
C VAL A 447 -1.99 -20.98 11.20
N LYS A 448 -2.42 -21.74 12.22
CA LYS A 448 -3.45 -21.27 13.15
C LYS A 448 -2.96 -20.05 13.93
N GLN A 449 -1.74 -20.11 14.46
CA GLN A 449 -1.11 -19.00 15.15
C GLN A 449 -0.93 -17.81 14.21
N ALA A 450 -0.45 -18.03 12.99
CA ALA A 450 -0.24 -16.92 12.05
C ALA A 450 -1.54 -16.21 11.69
N LEU A 451 -2.64 -16.95 11.52
CA LEU A 451 -3.96 -16.37 11.30
C LEU A 451 -4.52 -15.69 12.56
N ASP A 452 -4.29 -16.26 13.74
CA ASP A 452 -4.66 -15.67 15.04
C ASP A 452 -3.94 -14.33 15.26
N ASP A 453 -2.61 -14.34 15.22
CA ASP A 453 -1.73 -13.16 15.31
C ASP A 453 -2.10 -12.07 14.27
N SER A 454 -2.43 -12.48 13.04
CA SER A 454 -2.72 -11.50 11.98
C SER A 454 -4.10 -10.86 12.11
N PHE A 455 -5.07 -11.56 12.75
CA PHE A 455 -6.48 -11.26 12.54
C PHE A 455 -7.42 -11.39 13.74
N ASN A 456 -6.97 -11.96 14.86
CA ASN A 456 -7.77 -12.06 16.08
C ASN A 456 -7.43 -10.98 17.13
N GLU A 457 -6.25 -10.33 17.04
CA GLU A 457 -5.80 -9.39 18.09
C GLU A 457 -6.05 -7.89 17.83
N ALA A 458 -6.56 -7.44 16.68
CA ALA A 458 -6.81 -6.01 16.47
C ALA A 458 -8.29 -5.66 16.26
N ALA A 459 -8.83 -4.87 17.20
CA ALA A 459 -9.90 -3.86 17.01
C ALA A 459 -10.43 -3.31 18.34
N ALA A 460 -9.92 -3.72 19.50
CA ALA A 460 -10.05 -2.86 20.67
C ALA A 460 -8.97 -1.77 20.57
N ALA A 461 -9.35 -0.50 20.65
CA ALA A 461 -8.40 0.53 21.06
C ALA A 461 -7.67 -0.01 22.30
N PRO A 462 -6.32 0.10 22.40
CA PRO A 462 -5.59 -0.46 23.51
C PRO A 462 -6.28 -0.09 24.82
N ALA A 463 -6.57 -1.06 25.69
CA ALA A 463 -7.36 -0.81 26.90
C ALA A 463 -6.74 0.25 27.83
N ASP A 464 -5.46 0.55 27.62
CA ASP A 464 -4.69 1.59 28.30
C ASP A 464 -4.74 2.98 27.62
N GLY A 465 -5.54 3.15 26.56
CA GLY A 465 -5.78 4.43 25.87
C GLY A 465 -4.60 4.94 25.04
N LYS A 466 -3.56 4.12 24.83
CA LYS A 466 -2.34 4.53 24.13
C LYS A 466 -2.40 4.24 22.63
N HIS A 467 -1.91 5.17 21.83
CA HIS A 467 -1.90 5.11 20.36
C HIS A 467 -0.48 4.85 19.86
N ARG A 468 -0.14 3.57 19.73
CA ARG A 468 1.22 3.11 19.48
C ARG A 468 1.50 2.95 17.99
N TYR A 469 2.66 3.42 17.55
CA TYR A 469 3.11 3.20 16.18
C TYR A 469 4.42 2.43 16.15
N GLU A 470 4.67 1.71 15.06
CA GLU A 470 5.90 0.95 14.87
C GLU A 470 7.13 1.88 14.85
N SER A 471 8.14 1.53 15.66
CA SER A 471 9.48 2.11 15.61
C SER A 471 10.40 1.18 14.84
N ARG A 472 10.41 1.35 13.52
CA ARG A 472 11.14 0.48 12.60
C ARG A 472 12.64 0.76 12.59
N VAL A 473 13.43 -0.24 12.19
CA VAL A 473 14.85 -0.04 11.88
C VAL A 473 15.00 0.95 10.72
N LEU A 474 15.88 1.94 10.90
CA LEU A 474 15.98 3.12 10.02
C LEU A 474 16.89 2.94 8.79
N PHE A 475 17.29 1.72 8.44
CA PHE A 475 18.07 1.54 7.21
C PHE A 475 17.30 2.05 5.99
N GLY A 476 17.92 2.91 5.18
CA GLY A 476 17.32 3.59 4.03
C GLY A 476 16.41 4.78 4.36
N ILE A 477 16.34 5.23 5.62
CA ILE A 477 15.38 6.27 6.07
C ILE A 477 15.47 7.57 5.28
N TRP A 478 16.66 7.92 4.79
CA TRP A 478 16.88 9.13 4.01
C TRP A 478 15.95 9.17 2.77
N ALA A 479 15.66 8.02 2.17
CA ALA A 479 14.91 7.92 0.91
C ALA A 479 13.39 7.93 1.10
N THR A 480 12.86 8.18 2.30
CA THR A 480 11.43 7.93 2.61
C THR A 480 10.61 9.17 2.94
N ALA A 481 11.13 10.38 2.70
CA ALA A 481 10.41 11.61 2.99
C ALA A 481 9.05 11.71 2.26
N PRO A 482 8.01 12.33 2.83
CA PRO A 482 7.98 12.94 4.17
C PRO A 482 7.97 11.92 5.33
N TYR A 483 8.14 12.40 6.55
CA TYR A 483 8.31 11.63 7.78
C TYR A 483 7.07 11.66 8.67
N LEU A 484 7.09 10.83 9.73
CA LEU A 484 5.95 10.34 10.51
C LEU A 484 5.01 9.42 9.70
N HIS A 485 4.11 8.72 10.38
CA HIS A 485 3.23 7.73 9.74
C HIS A 485 2.25 8.36 8.73
N ASN A 486 1.85 9.61 8.95
CA ASN A 486 0.93 10.37 8.10
C ASN A 486 1.65 11.29 7.08
N GLY A 487 2.99 11.30 7.07
CA GLY A 487 3.78 12.16 6.19
C GLY A 487 3.61 13.66 6.48
N SER A 488 3.47 14.05 7.75
CA SER A 488 3.22 15.43 8.19
C SER A 488 4.50 16.25 8.43
N VAL A 489 5.69 15.68 8.22
CA VAL A 489 6.98 16.38 8.41
C VAL A 489 7.84 16.25 7.16
N ALA A 490 8.26 17.37 6.55
CA ALA A 490 8.89 17.39 5.23
C ALA A 490 10.29 16.74 5.18
N THR A 491 11.10 16.95 6.21
CA THR A 491 12.53 16.60 6.24
C THR A 491 12.93 15.97 7.59
N LEU A 492 14.02 15.18 7.64
CA LEU A 492 14.54 14.72 8.93
C LEU A 492 15.04 15.89 9.77
N ALA A 493 15.59 16.93 9.13
CA ALA A 493 15.99 18.15 9.83
C ALA A 493 14.81 18.82 10.55
N ASP A 494 13.62 18.81 9.97
CA ASP A 494 12.40 19.32 10.64
C ASP A 494 11.88 18.37 11.72
N LEU A 495 12.04 17.05 11.55
CA LEU A 495 11.64 16.07 12.56
C LEU A 495 12.41 16.25 13.88
N LEU A 496 13.69 16.67 13.80
CA LEU A 496 14.56 16.97 14.94
C LEU A 496 14.32 18.36 15.57
N LYS A 497 13.26 19.07 15.16
CA LYS A 497 12.77 20.28 15.84
C LYS A 497 11.56 19.92 16.72
N PRO A 498 11.32 20.68 17.81
CA PRO A 498 10.07 20.58 18.55
C PRO A 498 8.87 20.68 17.63
N ALA A 499 7.79 19.92 17.88
CA ALA A 499 6.63 19.89 16.99
C ALA A 499 6.00 21.27 16.77
N SER A 500 6.07 22.15 17.78
CA SER A 500 5.62 23.54 17.69
C SER A 500 6.37 24.39 16.67
N GLN A 501 7.59 23.99 16.27
CA GLN A 501 8.43 24.68 15.29
C GLN A 501 8.39 24.04 13.90
N ARG A 502 7.69 22.91 13.74
CA ARG A 502 7.54 22.24 12.44
C ARG A 502 6.56 23.03 11.56
N ALA A 503 6.84 23.07 10.26
CA ALA A 503 6.04 23.82 9.29
C ALA A 503 4.58 23.36 9.29
N ALA A 504 3.63 24.32 9.32
CA ALA A 504 2.21 24.01 9.26
C ALA A 504 1.75 23.57 7.88
N SER A 505 2.47 23.97 6.83
CA SER A 505 2.26 23.51 5.47
C SER A 505 3.56 23.44 4.68
N PHE A 506 3.64 22.51 3.73
CA PHE A 506 4.75 22.38 2.78
C PHE A 506 4.29 21.70 1.49
N LYS A 507 5.07 21.79 0.43
CA LYS A 507 4.79 21.09 -0.83
C LYS A 507 5.38 19.69 -0.83
N VAL A 508 4.61 18.71 -1.32
CA VAL A 508 5.06 17.33 -1.53
C VAL A 508 5.26 17.09 -3.01
N GLY A 509 6.45 16.65 -3.41
CA GLY A 509 6.81 16.34 -4.79
C GLY A 509 8.19 15.67 -4.87
N ALA A 510 8.72 15.50 -6.08
CA ALA A 510 9.94 14.74 -6.32
C ALA A 510 11.25 15.46 -5.96
N ALA A 511 11.27 16.79 -5.84
CA ALA A 511 12.50 17.52 -5.54
C ALA A 511 12.97 17.26 -4.11
N TYR A 512 14.26 16.97 -3.97
CA TYR A 512 14.87 16.47 -2.74
C TYR A 512 15.99 17.39 -2.28
N ASP A 513 16.00 17.69 -0.97
CA ASP A 513 17.04 18.45 -0.29
C ASP A 513 17.98 17.48 0.43
N ILE A 514 19.22 17.39 -0.06
CA ILE A 514 20.24 16.50 0.49
C ILE A 514 20.80 16.98 1.84
N GLN A 515 20.66 18.26 2.18
CA GLN A 515 21.14 18.82 3.45
C GLN A 515 20.11 18.62 4.54
N ALA A 516 18.83 18.91 4.24
CA ALA A 516 17.74 18.67 5.18
C ALA A 516 17.33 17.20 5.28
N VAL A 517 17.74 16.38 4.30
CA VAL A 517 17.39 14.96 4.14
C VAL A 517 15.87 14.82 4.06
N GLY A 518 15.31 15.27 2.93
CA GLY A 518 13.89 15.14 2.65
C GLY A 518 13.42 15.98 1.47
N LEU A 519 12.20 16.49 1.55
CA LEU A 519 11.60 17.27 0.48
C LEU A 519 12.23 18.66 0.36
N ALA A 520 12.58 19.07 -0.85
CA ALA A 520 12.94 20.45 -1.14
C ALA A 520 11.72 21.38 -0.97
N ALA A 521 11.96 22.63 -0.56
CA ALA A 521 10.88 23.60 -0.38
C ALA A 521 10.14 23.94 -1.70
N VAL A 522 10.89 23.98 -2.81
CA VAL A 522 10.34 24.19 -4.16
C VAL A 522 10.16 22.84 -4.82
N GLN A 523 8.94 22.55 -5.25
CA GLN A 523 8.55 21.31 -5.91
C GLN A 523 8.10 21.60 -7.35
N PRO A 524 8.97 21.43 -8.37
CA PRO A 524 8.57 21.54 -9.76
C PRO A 524 7.78 20.29 -10.21
N GLY A 525 6.94 20.43 -11.25
CA GLY A 525 6.14 19.33 -11.77
C GLY A 525 4.98 18.95 -10.85
N LEU A 526 4.61 17.66 -10.82
CA LEU A 526 3.54 17.16 -9.95
C LEU A 526 3.87 17.42 -8.48
N ASN A 527 2.99 18.16 -7.82
CA ASN A 527 3.07 18.41 -6.39
C ASN A 527 1.69 18.67 -5.80
N SER A 528 1.59 18.54 -4.48
CA SER A 528 0.41 18.94 -3.72
C SER A 528 0.81 19.64 -2.43
N ASP A 529 -0.01 20.58 -1.96
CA ASP A 529 0.16 21.18 -0.64
C ASP A 529 -0.24 20.19 0.46
N ARG A 530 0.64 20.01 1.44
CA ARG A 530 0.35 19.29 2.67
C ARG A 530 0.04 20.30 3.76
N VAL A 531 -1.22 20.39 4.17
CA VAL A 531 -1.65 21.17 5.34
C VAL A 531 -1.74 20.25 6.54
N THR A 532 -1.15 20.67 7.66
CA THR A 532 -1.08 19.89 8.91
C THR A 532 -1.74 20.62 10.06
N THR A 533 -2.16 19.87 11.07
CA THR A 533 -2.71 20.41 12.32
C THR A 533 -1.66 20.38 13.44
N GLY A 534 -1.89 21.18 14.49
CA GLY A 534 -1.04 21.20 15.68
C GLY A 534 -1.35 20.08 16.67
N CYS A 535 -0.68 20.13 17.81
CA CYS A 535 -0.90 19.21 18.94
C CYS A 535 -2.26 19.41 19.63
N ASP A 536 -2.92 20.56 19.41
CA ASP A 536 -4.28 20.88 19.85
C ASP A 536 -5.35 20.07 19.10
N ASN A 537 -5.01 19.47 17.96
CA ASN A 537 -5.89 18.60 17.19
C ASN A 537 -5.16 17.30 16.79
N LEU A 538 -4.78 16.52 17.80
CA LEU A 538 -4.01 15.29 17.64
C LEU A 538 -4.75 14.22 16.80
N ASN A 539 -6.08 14.18 16.82
CA ASN A 539 -6.89 13.15 16.16
C ASN A 539 -7.35 13.53 14.74
N SER A 540 -6.60 14.37 14.03
CA SER A 540 -7.05 14.99 12.77
C SER A 540 -6.75 14.20 11.49
N GLY A 541 -5.94 13.14 11.58
CA GLY A 541 -5.32 12.47 10.44
C GLY A 541 -4.14 13.24 9.82
N ASN A 542 -3.90 14.47 10.26
CA ASN A 542 -2.91 15.41 9.70
C ASN A 542 -2.03 16.08 10.76
N SER A 543 -2.04 15.61 12.00
CA SER A 543 -1.24 16.20 13.08
C SER A 543 0.25 15.98 12.84
N ARG A 544 1.03 17.05 13.01
CA ARG A 544 2.50 17.02 13.00
C ARG A 544 3.12 16.86 14.39
N CYS A 545 2.28 16.55 15.39
CA CYS A 545 2.68 16.41 16.78
C CYS A 545 3.49 15.12 17.03
N GLY A 546 4.09 15.05 18.22
CA GLY A 546 4.75 13.85 18.72
C GLY A 546 6.16 13.65 18.19
N HIS A 547 6.76 12.53 18.62
CA HIS A 547 8.15 12.20 18.33
C HIS A 547 9.09 13.37 18.71
N GLU A 548 9.07 13.78 19.98
CA GLU A 548 9.88 14.88 20.54
C GLU A 548 11.33 14.47 20.85
N PHE A 549 11.79 13.35 20.32
CA PHE A 549 13.16 12.85 20.49
C PHE A 549 14.16 13.65 19.65
N GLY A 550 15.35 13.89 20.21
CA GLY A 550 16.42 14.64 19.54
C GLY A 550 16.18 16.14 19.42
N THR A 551 15.05 16.66 19.93
CA THR A 551 14.68 18.08 19.81
C THR A 551 15.50 19.01 20.71
N THR A 552 16.09 18.46 21.77
CA THR A 552 16.98 19.14 22.73
C THR A 552 18.46 19.08 22.32
N LEU A 553 18.80 18.35 21.26
CA LEU A 553 20.17 18.27 20.75
C LEU A 553 20.64 19.65 20.27
N SER A 554 21.94 19.92 20.46
CA SER A 554 22.56 21.12 19.89
C SER A 554 22.50 21.10 18.36
N ASP A 555 22.60 22.26 17.71
CA ASP A 555 22.64 22.32 16.24
C ASP A 555 23.80 21.50 15.64
N ALA A 556 24.93 21.44 16.34
CA ALA A 556 26.07 20.63 15.92
C ALA A 556 25.77 19.14 16.01
N ASP A 557 25.09 18.71 17.07
CA ASP A 557 24.70 17.31 17.26
C ASP A 557 23.59 16.88 16.29
N ARG A 558 22.61 17.77 16.02
CA ARG A 558 21.58 17.52 14.99
C ARG A 558 22.19 17.35 13.61
N ARG A 559 23.14 18.21 13.22
CA ARG A 559 23.87 18.06 11.94
C ARG A 559 24.65 16.75 11.89
N ALA A 560 25.32 16.37 12.99
CA ALA A 560 26.05 15.11 13.07
C ALA A 560 25.12 13.91 12.92
N LEU A 561 24.00 13.90 13.65
CA LEU A 561 22.99 12.85 13.55
C LEU A 561 22.41 12.73 12.14
N LEU A 562 22.06 13.85 11.49
CA LEU A 562 21.58 13.84 10.10
C LEU A 562 22.61 13.22 9.14
N GLU A 563 23.89 13.51 9.30
CA GLU A 563 24.95 12.92 8.48
C GLU A 563 25.02 11.39 8.65
N TYR A 564 24.83 10.89 9.87
CA TYR A 564 24.76 9.45 10.12
C TYR A 564 23.49 8.81 9.53
N LEU A 565 22.33 9.47 9.64
CA LEU A 565 21.06 8.96 9.09
C LEU A 565 21.09 8.83 7.56
N LYS A 566 21.96 9.57 6.86
CA LYS A 566 22.22 9.37 5.42
C LYS A 566 22.87 8.01 5.13
N MET A 567 23.70 7.50 6.05
CA MET A 567 24.43 6.24 5.85
C MET A 567 23.63 4.98 6.21
N LEU A 568 22.51 5.14 6.92
CA LEU A 568 21.67 4.02 7.33
C LEU A 568 20.97 3.40 6.13
#